data_AF-A0A7C6AKP7-F1
#
_entry.id   AF-A0A7C6AKP7-F1
#
_cell.length_a   1.000
_cell.length_b   1.000
_cell.length_c   1.000
_cell.angle_alpha   90.00
_cell.angle_beta   90.00
_cell.angle_gamma   90.00
#
_symmetry.space_group_name_H-M   'P 1'
#
loop_
_entity.id
_entity.type
_entity.pdbx_description
1 polymer ?
#
loop_
_entity_poly.entity_id
_entity_poly.type
_entity_poly.pdbx_seq_one_letter_code
_entity_poly.pdbx_strand_id
1 'polypeptide(L)'
;MPECKCGQIPAHIKIIKIGESEVGIPDLNRIIRDVYFERLNKEEMIREELLNRVGERIFIPAERRELYAQALLQEYLRFASRVSKKEAWQQGLTQKKPKKVKGWKGLVSLFKPRTSKGIR
;
A
#
# COMPACT_ATOMS: atom_id res chain seq x y z
N MET A 1 -22.81 13.35 12.37
CA MET A 1 -22.62 12.73 11.04
C MET A 1 -23.62 13.40 10.12
N PRO A 2 -23.22 13.98 8.97
CA PRO A 2 -24.20 14.59 8.08
C PRO A 2 -25.09 13.50 7.45
N GLU A 3 -26.40 13.64 7.62
CA GLU A 3 -27.42 12.75 7.09
C GLU A 3 -27.90 13.27 5.73
N CYS A 4 -27.82 12.44 4.69
CA CYS A 4 -28.42 12.74 3.39
C CYS A 4 -29.93 12.40 3.44
N LYS A 5 -30.78 13.19 2.75
CA LYS A 5 -32.26 13.05 2.74
C LYS A 5 -32.80 11.65 2.39
N CYS A 6 -31.98 10.74 1.87
CA CYS A 6 -32.33 9.36 1.52
C CYS A 6 -31.85 8.30 2.55
N GLY A 7 -31.25 8.69 3.68
CA GLY A 7 -30.90 7.80 4.80
C GLY A 7 -29.75 6.81 4.56
N GLN A 8 -29.28 6.63 3.32
CA GLN A 8 -28.19 5.73 2.98
C GLN A 8 -27.19 6.40 2.05
N ILE A 9 -25.97 6.62 2.52
CA ILE A 9 -24.86 7.03 1.65
C ILE A 9 -24.44 5.79 0.86
N PRO A 10 -24.46 5.83 -0.48
CA PRO A 10 -24.01 4.71 -1.29
C PRO A 10 -22.57 4.32 -0.95
N ALA A 11 -22.28 3.01 -0.89
CA ALA A 11 -20.96 2.50 -0.49
C ALA A 11 -19.79 2.96 -1.37
N HIS A 12 -20.07 3.43 -2.59
CA HIS A 12 -19.07 3.95 -3.51
C HIS A 12 -18.73 5.42 -3.29
N ILE A 13 -19.50 6.15 -2.46
CA ILE A 13 -19.23 7.55 -2.11
C ILE A 13 -18.33 7.61 -0.88
N LYS A 14 -17.23 8.35 -0.99
CA LYS A 14 -16.35 8.63 0.14
C LYS A 14 -16.45 10.11 0.50
N ILE A 15 -16.78 10.39 1.75
CA ILE A 15 -16.80 11.75 2.28
C ILE A 15 -15.38 12.14 2.70
N ILE A 16 -14.92 13.28 2.21
CA ILE A 16 -13.64 13.89 2.61
C ILE A 16 -13.86 15.34 3.04
N LYS A 17 -12.97 15.85 3.88
CA LYS A 17 -12.98 17.25 4.30
C LYS A 17 -12.18 18.09 3.31
N ILE A 18 -12.77 19.17 2.82
CA ILE A 18 -12.17 20.12 1.89
C ILE A 18 -12.31 21.51 2.50
N GLY A 19 -11.20 22.00 3.07
CA GLY A 19 -11.23 23.19 3.93
C GLY A 19 -12.16 22.95 5.13
N GLU A 20 -13.22 23.73 5.23
CA GLU A 20 -14.22 23.62 6.30
C GLU A 20 -15.44 22.77 5.94
N SER A 21 -15.58 22.37 4.67
CA SER A 21 -16.75 21.62 4.18
C SER A 21 -16.47 20.12 4.07
N GLU A 22 -17.50 19.31 4.27
CA GLU A 22 -17.47 17.87 3.96
C GLU A 22 -18.12 17.62 2.59
N VAL A 23 -17.42 16.88 1.73
CA VAL A 23 -17.86 16.62 0.35
C VAL A 23 -17.82 15.12 0.09
N GLY A 24 -18.94 14.57 -0.38
CA GLY A 24 -19.04 13.20 -0.85
C GLY A 24 -18.54 13.09 -2.28
N ILE A 25 -17.44 12.38 -2.49
CA ILE A 25 -16.88 12.13 -3.82
C ILE A 25 -17.18 10.69 -4.23
N PRO A 26 -17.94 10.47 -5.32
CA PRO A 26 -18.22 9.14 -5.83
C PRO A 26 -16.94 8.50 -6.41
N ASP A 27 -16.77 7.20 -6.18
CA ASP A 27 -15.67 6.38 -6.71
C ASP A 27 -14.26 6.86 -6.35
N LEU A 28 -14.10 7.72 -5.33
CA LEU A 28 -12.81 8.30 -4.97
C LEU A 28 -11.73 7.23 -4.69
N ASN A 29 -12.08 6.13 -4.03
CA ASN A 29 -11.14 5.04 -3.77
C ASN A 29 -10.65 4.36 -5.05
N ARG A 30 -11.49 4.30 -6.09
CA ARG A 30 -11.12 3.75 -7.39
C ARG A 30 -10.21 4.73 -8.12
N ILE A 31 -10.59 6.01 -8.16
CA ILE A 31 -9.78 7.07 -8.78
C ILE A 31 -8.36 7.10 -8.19
N ILE A 32 -8.23 7.13 -6.86
CA ILE A 32 -6.91 7.13 -6.18
C ILE A 32 -6.09 5.90 -6.54
N ARG A 33 -6.73 4.73 -6.61
CA ARG A 33 -6.06 3.47 -6.97
C ARG A 33 -5.53 3.53 -8.39
N ASP A 34 -6.34 3.99 -9.33
CA ASP A 34 -5.98 4.05 -10.75
C ASP A 34 -4.80 5.02 -10.96
N VAL A 35 -4.86 6.22 -10.36
CA VAL A 35 -3.75 7.19 -10.39
C VAL A 35 -2.47 6.65 -9.75
N TYR A 36 -2.59 5.89 -8.65
CA TYR A 36 -1.42 5.27 -8.01
C TYR A 36 -0.72 4.27 -8.93
N PHE A 37 -1.49 3.47 -9.69
CA PHE A 37 -0.93 2.48 -10.60
C PHE A 37 -0.34 3.06 -11.89
N GLU A 38 -0.67 4.31 -12.22
CA GLU A 38 -0.05 5.03 -13.34
C GLU A 38 1.40 5.47 -13.06
N ARG A 39 1.86 5.38 -11.81
CA ARG A 39 3.23 5.68 -11.40
C ARG A 39 3.71 7.06 -11.86
N LEU A 40 2.87 8.08 -11.66
CA LEU A 40 3.25 9.47 -11.88
C LEU A 40 4.39 9.86 -10.92
N ASN A 41 5.42 10.50 -11.47
CA ASN A 41 6.67 10.77 -10.75
C ASN A 41 6.72 12.14 -10.06
N LYS A 42 5.76 13.03 -10.35
CA LYS A 42 5.72 14.41 -9.81
C LYS A 42 4.41 14.64 -9.09
N GLU A 43 4.49 15.34 -7.96
CA GLU A 43 3.34 15.63 -7.12
C GLU A 43 2.30 16.49 -7.86
N GLU A 44 2.76 17.47 -8.64
CA GLU A 44 1.89 18.36 -9.42
C GLU A 44 1.06 17.56 -10.45
N MET A 45 1.67 16.58 -11.12
CA MET A 45 0.97 15.70 -12.06
C MET A 45 -0.07 14.84 -11.35
N ILE A 46 0.24 14.34 -10.15
CA ILE A 46 -0.72 13.57 -9.33
C ILE A 46 -1.91 14.45 -8.94
N ARG A 47 -1.65 15.68 -8.49
CA ARG A 47 -2.70 16.65 -8.11
C ARG A 47 -3.61 16.95 -9.30
N GLU A 48 -3.03 17.25 -10.46
CA GLU A 48 -3.79 17.55 -11.68
C GLU A 48 -4.62 16.34 -12.14
N GLU A 49 -4.05 15.15 -12.15
CA GLU A 49 -4.77 13.94 -12.58
C GLU A 49 -5.93 13.60 -11.63
N LEU A 50 -5.72 13.75 -10.32
CA LEU A 50 -6.78 13.58 -9.32
C LEU A 50 -7.90 14.61 -9.52
N LEU A 51 -7.57 15.88 -9.76
CA LEU A 51 -8.54 16.93 -10.04
C LEU A 51 -9.33 16.65 -11.32
N ASN A 52 -8.66 16.19 -12.39
CA ASN A 52 -9.30 15.87 -13.66
C ASN A 52 -10.34 14.77 -13.48
N ARG A 53 -9.96 13.62 -12.91
CA ARG A 53 -10.88 12.48 -12.72
C ARG A 53 -12.00 12.74 -11.73
N VAL A 54 -11.75 13.54 -10.70
CA VAL A 54 -12.80 13.95 -9.76
C VAL A 54 -13.72 14.98 -10.43
N GLY A 55 -13.18 15.88 -11.24
CA GLY A 55 -13.94 16.87 -12.01
C GLY A 55 -14.90 16.27 -13.03
N GLU A 56 -14.61 15.07 -13.54
CA GLU A 56 -15.55 14.29 -14.37
C GLU A 56 -16.79 13.82 -13.59
N ARG A 57 -16.71 13.76 -12.27
CA ARG A 57 -17.76 13.22 -11.39
C ARG A 57 -18.53 14.30 -10.64
N ILE A 58 -17.85 15.38 -10.26
CA ILE A 58 -18.41 16.48 -9.48
C ILE A 58 -17.92 17.82 -10.02
N PHE A 59 -18.73 18.86 -9.81
CA PHE A 59 -18.30 20.21 -10.10
C PHE A 59 -17.29 20.71 -9.06
N ILE A 60 -16.13 21.18 -9.51
CA ILE A 60 -15.10 21.79 -8.67
C ILE A 60 -15.03 23.30 -8.99
N PRO A 61 -15.45 24.18 -8.06
CA PRO A 61 -15.31 25.62 -8.24
C PRO A 61 -13.85 26.02 -8.40
N ALA A 62 -13.54 26.91 -9.35
CA ALA A 62 -12.18 27.35 -9.63
C ALA A 62 -11.48 27.93 -8.39
N GLU A 63 -12.20 28.71 -7.59
CA GLU A 63 -11.73 29.32 -6.33
C GLU A 63 -11.30 28.29 -5.29
N ARG A 64 -11.88 27.09 -5.33
CA ARG A 64 -11.61 26.00 -4.38
C ARG A 64 -10.69 24.93 -4.95
N ARG A 65 -10.23 25.07 -6.19
CA ARG A 65 -9.45 24.04 -6.90
C ARG A 65 -8.21 23.61 -6.11
N GLU A 66 -7.49 24.56 -5.50
CA GLU A 66 -6.30 24.24 -4.70
C GLU A 66 -6.64 23.47 -3.41
N LEU A 67 -7.75 23.82 -2.74
CA LEU A 67 -8.22 23.09 -1.56
C LEU A 67 -8.58 21.65 -1.91
N TYR A 68 -9.23 21.45 -3.06
CA TYR A 68 -9.50 20.11 -3.59
C TYR A 68 -8.19 19.37 -3.91
N ALA A 69 -7.24 20.00 -4.59
CA ALA A 69 -5.96 19.40 -4.95
C ALA A 69 -5.22 18.87 -3.70
N GLN A 70 -5.15 19.70 -2.66
CA GLN A 70 -4.49 19.36 -1.41
C GLN A 70 -5.21 18.22 -0.68
N ALA A 71 -6.54 18.28 -0.56
CA ALA A 71 -7.33 17.25 0.12
C ALA A 71 -7.24 15.89 -0.62
N LEU A 72 -7.33 15.90 -1.95
CA LEU A 72 -7.21 14.70 -2.78
C LEU A 72 -5.81 14.09 -2.69
N LEU A 73 -4.77 14.93 -2.72
CA LEU A 73 -3.40 14.47 -2.55
C LEU A 73 -3.17 13.82 -1.17
N GLN A 74 -3.71 14.40 -0.10
CA GLN A 74 -3.60 13.79 1.24
C GLN A 74 -4.22 12.38 1.28
N GLU A 75 -5.39 12.20 0.68
CA GLU A 75 -6.03 10.89 0.59
C GLU A 75 -5.24 9.91 -0.30
N TYR A 76 -4.64 10.40 -1.38
CA TYR A 76 -3.72 9.63 -2.20
C TYR A 76 -2.48 9.15 -1.40
N LEU A 77 -1.81 10.05 -0.68
CA LEU A 77 -0.64 9.71 0.14
C LEU A 77 -0.99 8.73 1.27
N ARG A 78 -2.17 8.88 1.86
CA ARG A 78 -2.71 7.94 2.84
C ARG A 78 -2.95 6.56 2.24
N PHE A 79 -3.42 6.48 1.00
CA PHE A 79 -3.53 5.21 0.27
C PHE A 79 -2.15 4.63 -0.05
N ALA A 80 -1.27 5.41 -0.65
CA ALA A 80 0.09 5.00 -1.04
C ALA A 80 0.89 4.43 0.14
N SER A 81 0.85 5.11 1.29
CA SER A 81 1.52 4.65 2.52
C SER A 81 0.95 3.35 3.09
N ARG A 82 -0.35 3.07 2.88
CA ARG A 82 -0.97 1.80 3.28
C ARG A 82 -0.56 0.66 2.34
N VAL A 83 -0.48 0.93 1.04
CA VAL A 83 -0.05 -0.04 0.04
C VAL A 83 1.42 -0.41 0.28
N SER A 84 2.31 0.57 0.41
CA SER A 84 3.75 0.31 0.62
C SER A 84 4.02 -0.47 1.91
N LYS A 85 3.33 -0.15 3.02
CA LYS A 85 3.42 -0.93 4.27
C LYS A 85 2.97 -2.38 4.09
N LYS A 86 1.90 -2.61 3.32
CA LYS A 86 1.38 -3.96 3.04
C LYS A 86 2.35 -4.76 2.18
N GLU A 87 2.92 -4.14 1.15
CA GLU A 87 3.94 -4.75 0.29
C GLU A 87 5.20 -5.10 1.09
N ALA A 88 5.68 -4.18 1.94
CA ALA A 88 6.81 -4.43 2.83
C ALA A 88 6.55 -5.59 3.81
N TRP A 89 5.34 -5.68 4.39
CA TRP A 89 4.99 -6.78 5.28
C TRP A 89 4.92 -8.14 4.55
N GLN A 90 4.39 -8.15 3.32
CA GLN A 90 4.36 -9.35 2.49
C GLN A 90 5.76 -9.84 2.11
N GLN A 91 6.67 -8.92 1.76
CA GLN A 91 8.07 -9.24 1.48
C GLN A 91 8.84 -9.71 2.74
N GLY A 92 8.50 -9.18 3.92
CA GLY A 92 9.07 -9.65 5.18
C GLY A 92 8.60 -11.05 5.58
N LEU A 93 7.38 -11.44 5.21
CA LEU A 93 6.87 -12.80 5.45
C LEU A 93 7.49 -13.85 4.53
N THR A 94 7.80 -13.50 3.28
CA THR A 94 8.43 -14.43 2.32
C THR A 94 9.91 -14.69 2.64
N GLN A 95 10.56 -13.89 3.49
CA GLN A 95 11.95 -14.10 3.93
C GLN A 95 12.11 -14.94 5.22
N LYS A 96 11.04 -15.57 5.75
CA LYS A 96 11.18 -16.49 6.90
C LYS A 96 12.05 -17.72 6.51
N LYS A 97 13.23 -17.76 7.14
CA LYS A 97 14.39 -18.67 6.94
C LYS A 97 14.08 -20.17 6.84
N PRO A 98 14.95 -20.94 6.13
CA PRO A 98 14.83 -22.40 5.99
C PRO A 98 14.90 -23.13 7.34
N LYS A 99 14.08 -24.19 7.48
CA LYS A 99 14.08 -25.10 8.63
C LYS A 99 15.50 -25.64 8.87
N LYS A 100 16.07 -25.39 10.06
CA LYS A 100 17.25 -26.12 10.56
C LYS A 100 16.87 -27.60 10.65
N VAL A 101 17.31 -28.41 9.69
CA VAL A 101 17.27 -29.87 9.81
C VAL A 101 18.31 -30.24 10.87
N LYS A 102 17.87 -30.50 12.11
CA LYS A 102 18.72 -31.13 13.12
C LYS A 102 18.88 -32.60 12.73
N GLY A 103 19.90 -32.88 11.92
CA GLY A 103 20.35 -34.22 11.63
C GLY A 103 20.66 -34.98 12.92
N TRP A 104 20.06 -36.16 13.02
CA TRP A 104 20.32 -37.22 13.99
C TRP A 104 21.77 -37.27 14.45
N LYS A 105 22.00 -37.11 15.76
CA LYS A 105 23.13 -37.73 16.43
C LYS A 105 22.65 -39.08 16.94
N GLY A 106 23.07 -40.16 16.29
CA GLY A 106 22.79 -41.51 16.76
C GLY A 106 23.03 -42.58 15.72
N LEU A 107 24.29 -42.86 15.38
CA LEU A 107 24.74 -44.25 15.34
C LEU A 107 26.25 -44.32 15.54
N VAL A 108 26.64 -45.30 16.35
CA VAL A 108 27.93 -45.51 17.00
C VAL A 108 28.77 -46.49 16.17
N SER A 109 30.10 -46.36 16.27
CA SER A 109 31.14 -47.35 15.91
C SER A 109 31.28 -47.63 14.41
N LEU A 110 32.43 -47.95 13.81
CA LEU A 110 33.58 -48.69 14.28
C LEU A 110 34.66 -48.58 13.18
N PHE A 111 35.72 -47.79 13.31
CA PHE A 111 36.93 -48.04 12.50
C PHE A 111 38.17 -47.52 13.25
N LYS A 112 38.92 -48.46 13.83
CA LYS A 112 40.20 -48.22 14.52
C LYS A 112 41.25 -47.63 13.55
N PRO A 113 42.13 -46.73 14.01
CA PRO A 113 43.34 -46.39 13.26
C PRO A 113 44.35 -47.54 13.36
N ARG A 114 44.73 -48.13 12.22
CA ARG A 114 45.91 -49.00 12.15
C ARG A 114 47.11 -48.11 11.92
N THR A 115 47.91 -47.94 12.96
CA THR A 115 49.27 -47.44 12.89
C THR A 115 50.11 -48.41 12.05
N SER A 116 50.91 -47.87 11.12
CA SER A 116 52.16 -48.52 10.72
C SER A 116 53.23 -47.46 10.52
N LYS A 117 54.25 -47.60 11.35
CA LYS A 117 55.54 -46.91 11.31
C LYS A 117 56.29 -47.26 10.02
N GLY A 118 56.83 -46.25 9.35
CA GLY A 118 58.26 -46.12 9.01
C GLY A 118 58.86 -46.92 7.83
N ILE A 119 59.98 -46.34 7.37
CA ILE A 119 61.07 -46.90 6.54
C ILE A 119 60.74 -46.84 5.03
N ARG A 120 61.46 -46.14 4.14
CA ARG A 120 62.87 -45.70 4.08
C ARG A 120 62.99 -44.49 3.17
#